data_AF-F9UHM8-F1
#
_entry.id   AF-F9UHM8-F1
#
_cell.length_a   1.000
_cell.length_b   1.000
_cell.length_c   1.000
_cell.angle_alpha   90.00
_cell.angle_beta   90.00
_cell.angle_gamma   90.00
#
_symmetry.space_group_name_H-M   'P 1'
#
loop_
_entity.id
_entity.type
_entity.pdbx_description
1 polymer ?
#
loop_
_entity_poly.entity_id
_entity_poly.type
_entity_poly.pdbx_seq_one_letter_code
_entity_poly.pdbx_strand_id
1 'polypeptide(L)'
;MARLSRESLEFAKNHIIKFYDSDFFPKPFEYEALWANWDEVVTHLTCNEIDGYPIEQPRVFGSPKPNGTFRVVHQLDPINTLIYTSIAFLISEKVEAARIPEDERVACSYRIGIGKDKGTFFSNGVGYSGFIEKCRELSEENSHVLVTDITDFYNQIYVHRLQNAIEYADPELFELSNNTERFLLDLNGSVSQGVPVGPAASIIMAEAVLIDVDNYIRDAKFPHSRYVDDFRVFGNSEGDLRLFLEKLTKYLYENHRLTLASGKTAIVPVAEFCEKYLNSPEEVEKAEIHGALSEINSPLDAYGSSFEEEPADEGKVRPTVLTELMEKVLSSDKLDLGLARHILRRCRRYKIRAISNQVLDNFEFLFPVISDVILYLSKVANATFVERNKDKLISLFQNVMASEVPFIKEWIEYYIANDPKLLEVQEIRELAMSAASIRNQASVARNRNMPHWVRGQRANMSHLSPWDRRSLIYSGLVLSKAELNSWLNSVEKSSANFTEQMTIKWVRSLK
;
A
#
# COMPACT_ATOMS: atom_id res chain seq x y z
N MET A 1 -18.34 24.57 -3.09
CA MET A 1 -17.25 24.18 -2.18
C MET A 1 -17.61 22.87 -1.50
N ALA A 2 -16.86 21.81 -1.80
CA ALA A 2 -17.11 20.46 -1.29
C ALA A 2 -16.52 20.29 0.12
N ARG A 3 -17.28 19.62 1.01
CA ARG A 3 -16.87 19.32 2.39
C ARG A 3 -16.94 17.83 2.63
N LEU A 4 -16.09 17.35 3.54
CA LEU A 4 -16.21 15.99 4.04
C LEU A 4 -17.47 15.86 4.89
N SER A 5 -18.05 14.67 4.90
CA SER A 5 -19.18 14.33 5.77
C SER A 5 -18.73 13.37 6.86
N ARG A 6 -19.46 13.34 7.99
CA ARG A 6 -19.23 12.31 9.02
C ARG A 6 -19.30 10.92 8.41
N GLU A 7 -20.22 10.66 7.50
CA GLU A 7 -20.33 9.37 6.80
C GLU A 7 -19.03 9.00 6.06
N SER A 8 -18.48 9.92 5.26
CA SER A 8 -17.23 9.68 4.53
C SER A 8 -16.03 9.43 5.46
N LEU A 9 -16.04 10.05 6.65
CA LEU A 9 -15.00 9.87 7.66
C LEU A 9 -15.17 8.57 8.44
N GLU A 10 -16.39 8.16 8.78
CA GLU A 10 -16.67 6.86 9.38
C GLU A 10 -16.30 5.72 8.42
N PHE A 11 -16.57 5.88 7.13
CA PHE A 11 -16.09 4.95 6.12
C PHE A 11 -14.56 4.88 6.11
N ALA A 12 -13.87 6.03 6.04
CA ALA A 12 -12.41 6.08 6.03
C ALA A 12 -11.80 5.45 7.30
N LYS A 13 -12.39 5.70 8.46
CA LYS A 13 -12.03 5.06 9.72
C LYS A 13 -12.21 3.55 9.67
N ASN A 14 -13.37 3.07 9.26
CA ASN A 14 -13.65 1.64 9.17
C ASN A 14 -12.72 0.95 8.15
N HIS A 15 -12.43 1.63 7.04
CA HIS A 15 -11.44 1.18 6.06
C HIS A 15 -10.06 1.06 6.73
N ILE A 16 -9.52 2.13 7.30
CA ILE A 16 -8.18 2.09 7.91
C ILE A 16 -8.12 1.17 9.14
N ILE A 17 -9.22 0.91 9.85
CA ILE A 17 -9.23 -0.08 10.95
C ILE A 17 -9.09 -1.50 10.40
N LYS A 18 -9.92 -1.85 9.41
CA LYS A 18 -10.00 -3.21 8.84
C LYS A 18 -8.84 -3.52 7.90
N PHE A 19 -8.36 -2.50 7.22
CA PHE A 19 -7.28 -2.53 6.23
C PHE A 19 -6.08 -1.71 6.75
N TYR A 20 -5.06 -1.53 5.92
CA TYR A 20 -3.93 -0.63 6.21
C TYR A 20 -4.14 0.75 5.58
N ASP A 21 -3.37 1.74 6.04
CA ASP A 21 -3.27 3.07 5.40
C ASP A 21 -2.46 3.03 4.10
N SER A 22 -1.49 2.11 4.03
CA SER A 22 -0.64 1.86 2.89
C SER A 22 -0.18 0.41 2.88
N ASP A 23 -0.12 -0.22 1.70
CA ASP A 23 0.32 -1.61 1.53
C ASP A 23 1.81 -1.84 1.88
N PHE A 24 2.58 -0.77 2.03
CA PHE A 24 4.04 -0.82 2.10
C PHE A 24 4.61 -0.57 3.48
N PHE A 25 3.88 0.09 4.38
CA PHE A 25 4.45 0.62 5.63
C PHE A 25 3.80 0.00 6.87
N PRO A 26 4.51 -0.03 8.01
CA PRO A 26 3.88 -0.36 9.29
C PRO A 26 2.80 0.67 9.64
N LYS A 27 1.70 0.18 10.23
CA LYS A 27 0.57 1.03 10.65
C LYS A 27 1.02 2.02 11.74
N PRO A 28 0.82 3.33 11.54
CA PRO A 28 1.13 4.36 12.53
C PRO A 28 0.27 4.23 13.81
N PHE A 29 0.89 4.41 14.98
CA PHE A 29 0.17 4.45 16.26
C PHE A 29 -0.73 5.68 16.38
N GLU A 30 -0.44 6.74 15.62
CA GLU A 30 -1.21 7.98 15.59
C GLU A 30 -2.69 7.74 15.28
N TYR A 31 -3.04 6.68 14.55
CA TYR A 31 -4.44 6.29 14.36
C TYR A 31 -5.14 5.99 15.69
N GLU A 32 -4.47 5.34 16.65
CA GLU A 32 -5.05 5.10 18.00
C GLU A 32 -5.39 6.42 18.70
N ALA A 33 -4.54 7.44 18.54
CA ALA A 33 -4.80 8.77 19.07
C ALA A 33 -5.97 9.46 18.37
N LEU A 34 -6.10 9.32 17.05
CA LEU A 34 -7.24 9.86 16.29
C LEU A 34 -8.55 9.16 16.67
N TRP A 35 -8.54 7.83 16.81
CA TRP A 35 -9.72 7.05 17.20
C TRP A 35 -10.19 7.37 18.62
N ALA A 36 -9.25 7.57 19.55
CA ALA A 36 -9.56 7.93 20.93
C ALA A 36 -10.24 9.31 21.06
N ASN A 37 -10.05 10.20 20.08
CA ASN A 37 -10.58 11.56 20.06
C ASN A 37 -11.52 11.78 18.85
N TRP A 38 -12.20 10.74 18.40
CA TRP A 38 -12.83 10.70 17.08
C TRP A 38 -13.86 11.80 16.81
N ASP A 39 -14.71 12.16 17.77
CA ASP A 39 -15.70 13.23 17.56
C ASP A 39 -15.05 14.59 17.32
N GLU A 40 -13.91 14.86 17.95
CA GLU A 40 -13.13 16.07 17.72
C GLU A 40 -12.44 16.03 16.35
N VAL A 41 -11.94 14.87 15.94
CA VAL A 41 -11.41 14.65 14.57
C VAL A 41 -12.50 14.90 13.52
N VAL A 42 -13.69 14.35 13.70
CA VAL A 42 -14.81 14.57 12.79
C VAL A 42 -15.20 16.04 12.76
N THR A 43 -15.29 16.69 13.92
CA THR A 43 -15.60 18.14 13.98
C THR A 43 -14.53 18.94 13.23
N HIS A 44 -13.25 18.69 13.49
CA HIS A 44 -12.15 19.37 12.81
C HIS A 44 -12.21 19.20 11.29
N LEU A 45 -12.44 17.97 10.81
CA LEU A 45 -12.44 17.62 9.38
C LEU A 45 -13.73 17.97 8.63
N THR A 46 -14.81 18.35 9.33
CA THR A 46 -16.08 18.77 8.70
C THR A 46 -16.33 20.28 8.78
N CYS A 47 -15.58 20.99 9.64
CA CYS A 47 -15.71 22.44 9.80
C CYS A 47 -15.07 23.27 8.68
N ASN A 48 -14.04 22.76 8.00
CA ASN A 48 -13.38 23.48 6.90
C ASN A 48 -13.63 22.79 5.55
N GLU A 49 -13.25 23.49 4.49
CA GLU A 49 -13.13 22.91 3.16
C GLU A 49 -11.90 22.03 3.05
N ILE A 50 -11.91 21.09 2.11
CA ILE A 50 -10.86 20.07 1.95
C ILE A 50 -9.47 20.69 1.73
N ASP A 51 -9.40 21.86 1.08
CA ASP A 51 -8.17 22.61 0.81
C ASP A 51 -7.77 23.57 1.96
N GLY A 52 -8.56 23.63 3.04
CA GLY A 52 -8.27 24.46 4.21
C GLY A 52 -7.33 23.80 5.24
N TYR A 53 -6.94 22.55 5.03
CA TYR A 53 -6.13 21.79 5.99
C TYR A 53 -4.63 21.85 5.65
N PRO A 54 -3.75 22.16 6.62
CA PRO A 54 -2.31 22.03 6.43
C PRO A 54 -1.93 20.60 6.06
N ILE A 55 -1.33 20.43 4.88
CA ILE A 55 -0.89 19.13 4.37
C ILE A 55 0.56 18.88 4.76
N GLU A 56 0.78 17.89 5.62
CA GLU A 56 2.10 17.32 5.86
C GLU A 56 2.54 16.47 4.66
N GLN A 57 3.77 16.68 4.19
CA GLN A 57 4.32 15.93 3.07
C GLN A 57 4.43 14.42 3.40
N PRO A 58 4.13 13.53 2.46
CA PRO A 58 4.20 12.09 2.68
C PRO A 58 5.64 11.62 2.90
N ARG A 59 5.80 10.52 3.65
CA ARG A 59 7.07 9.77 3.66
C ARG A 59 7.21 9.03 2.34
N VAL A 60 8.36 9.16 1.67
CA VAL A 60 8.60 8.59 0.34
C VAL A 60 9.81 7.67 0.38
N PHE A 61 9.62 6.38 0.08
CA PHE A 61 10.70 5.39 0.05
C PHE A 61 10.77 4.64 -1.29
N GLY A 62 11.93 4.06 -1.59
CA GLY A 62 12.11 3.09 -2.67
C GLY A 62 11.89 1.66 -2.17
N SER A 63 10.76 1.05 -2.52
CA SER A 63 10.50 -0.38 -2.27
C SER A 63 11.20 -1.24 -3.34
N PRO A 64 11.99 -2.26 -2.95
CA PRO A 64 12.64 -3.17 -3.90
C PRO A 64 11.64 -3.96 -4.76
N LYS A 65 12.01 -4.25 -6.01
CA LYS A 65 11.32 -5.15 -6.93
C LYS A 65 12.15 -6.41 -7.16
N PRO A 66 11.54 -7.56 -7.54
CA PRO A 66 12.26 -8.81 -7.82
C PRO A 66 13.38 -8.72 -8.85
N ASN A 67 13.32 -7.74 -9.76
CA ASN A 67 14.32 -7.51 -10.80
C ASN A 67 15.49 -6.61 -10.34
N GLY A 68 15.59 -6.29 -9.05
CA GLY A 68 16.64 -5.44 -8.48
C GLY A 68 16.40 -3.93 -8.62
N THR A 69 15.32 -3.50 -9.26
CA THR A 69 14.95 -2.07 -9.34
C THR A 69 14.03 -1.66 -8.18
N PHE A 70 13.65 -0.39 -8.12
CA PHE A 70 12.82 0.15 -7.04
C PHE A 70 11.46 0.68 -7.55
N ARG A 71 10.48 0.73 -6.65
CA ARG A 71 9.21 1.44 -6.79
C ARG A 71 9.16 2.55 -5.76
N VAL A 72 8.82 3.76 -6.18
CA VAL A 72 8.54 4.85 -5.23
C VAL A 72 7.20 4.57 -4.55
N VAL A 73 7.20 4.55 -3.22
CA VAL A 73 6.03 4.26 -2.38
C VAL A 73 5.84 5.33 -1.32
N HIS A 74 4.59 5.56 -0.93
CA HIS A 74 4.19 6.71 -0.12
C HIS A 74 3.48 6.27 1.15
N GLN A 75 3.74 6.98 2.25
CA GLN A 75 2.91 6.95 3.45
C GLN A 75 2.49 8.37 3.83
N LEU A 76 1.18 8.59 3.82
CA LEU A 76 0.57 9.88 4.13
C LEU A 76 0.56 10.09 5.64
N ASP A 77 0.49 11.36 6.07
CA ASP A 77 0.10 11.64 7.46
C ASP A 77 -1.27 11.00 7.75
N PRO A 78 -1.48 10.46 8.96
CA PRO A 78 -2.76 9.84 9.34
C PRO A 78 -3.98 10.70 9.04
N ILE A 79 -3.89 12.03 9.23
CA ILE A 79 -5.00 12.94 8.93
C ILE A 79 -5.22 13.11 7.42
N ASN A 80 -4.14 13.17 6.64
CA ASN A 80 -4.21 13.26 5.17
C ASN A 80 -4.75 11.97 4.58
N THR A 81 -4.43 10.82 5.17
CA THR A 81 -4.98 9.51 4.76
C THR A 81 -6.49 9.47 4.97
N LEU A 82 -7.00 10.00 6.09
CA LEU A 82 -8.44 10.11 6.34
C LEU A 82 -9.11 10.97 5.26
N ILE A 83 -8.57 12.16 4.99
CA ILE A 83 -9.09 13.07 3.96
C ILE A 83 -9.09 12.39 2.59
N TYR A 84 -7.96 11.80 2.18
CA TYR A 84 -7.81 11.18 0.87
C TYR A 84 -8.74 9.96 0.68
N THR A 85 -8.88 9.15 1.72
CA THR A 85 -9.81 8.00 1.73
C THR A 85 -11.27 8.46 1.67
N SER A 86 -11.62 9.53 2.38
CA SER A 86 -12.96 10.11 2.33
C SER A 86 -13.28 10.71 0.96
N ILE A 87 -12.32 11.39 0.31
CA ILE A 87 -12.48 11.89 -1.07
C ILE A 87 -12.74 10.72 -2.02
N ALA A 88 -11.92 9.67 -1.95
CA ALA A 88 -12.10 8.48 -2.79
C ALA A 88 -13.49 7.85 -2.58
N PHE A 89 -13.97 7.74 -1.34
CA PHE A 89 -15.31 7.24 -1.04
C PHE A 89 -16.40 8.08 -1.71
N LEU A 90 -16.30 9.40 -1.66
CA LEU A 90 -17.29 10.31 -2.24
C LEU A 90 -17.40 10.24 -3.77
N ILE A 91 -16.31 9.90 -4.47
CA ILE A 91 -16.31 9.79 -5.94
C ILE A 91 -16.58 8.37 -6.45
N SER A 92 -16.39 7.36 -5.60
CA SER A 92 -16.31 5.94 -5.99
C SER A 92 -17.48 5.45 -6.82
N GLU A 93 -18.72 5.67 -6.38
CA GLU A 93 -19.92 5.18 -7.08
C GLU A 93 -20.09 5.83 -8.46
N LYS A 94 -19.73 7.11 -8.59
CA LYS A 94 -19.82 7.85 -9.86
C LYS A 94 -18.75 7.42 -10.84
N VAL A 95 -17.52 7.23 -10.36
CA VAL A 95 -16.43 6.66 -11.16
C VAL A 95 -16.83 5.29 -11.69
N GLU A 96 -17.38 4.41 -10.85
CA GLU A 96 -17.82 3.08 -11.29
C GLU A 96 -18.91 3.13 -12.35
N ALA A 97 -19.90 4.02 -12.18
CA ALA A 97 -20.97 4.21 -13.14
C ALA A 97 -20.50 4.75 -14.50
N ALA A 98 -19.38 5.49 -14.52
CA ALA A 98 -18.77 6.02 -15.74
C ALA A 98 -17.82 5.02 -16.44
N ARG A 99 -17.40 3.95 -15.76
CA ARG A 99 -16.61 2.87 -16.38
C ARG A 99 -17.46 2.07 -17.35
N ILE A 100 -16.78 1.38 -18.27
CA ILE A 100 -17.43 0.37 -19.11
C ILE A 100 -18.07 -0.70 -18.20
N PRO A 101 -19.32 -1.12 -18.47
CA PRO A 101 -20.02 -2.13 -17.69
C PRO A 101 -19.21 -3.39 -17.41
N GLU A 102 -19.37 -3.97 -16.21
CA GLU A 102 -18.59 -5.12 -15.74
C GLU A 102 -18.76 -6.36 -16.64
N ASP A 103 -19.96 -6.56 -17.19
CA ASP A 103 -20.31 -7.69 -18.07
C ASP A 103 -19.54 -7.69 -19.40
N GLU A 104 -19.09 -6.53 -19.88
CA GLU A 104 -18.24 -6.43 -21.07
C GLU A 104 -16.80 -6.93 -20.80
N ARG A 105 -16.38 -7.04 -19.53
CA ARG A 105 -15.02 -7.47 -19.10
C ARG A 105 -13.88 -6.68 -19.76
N VAL A 106 -14.10 -5.38 -19.98
CA VAL A 106 -13.04 -4.47 -20.46
C VAL A 106 -12.12 -4.08 -19.30
N ALA A 107 -12.62 -3.37 -18.30
CA ALA A 107 -11.86 -3.01 -17.10
C ALA A 107 -12.19 -3.98 -15.95
N CYS A 108 -11.35 -5.02 -15.78
CA CYS A 108 -11.60 -6.12 -14.84
C CYS A 108 -10.98 -5.91 -13.45
N SER A 109 -10.01 -4.99 -13.33
CA SER A 109 -9.36 -4.67 -12.05
C SER A 109 -10.29 -3.91 -11.13
N TYR A 110 -10.28 -4.29 -9.84
CA TYR A 110 -10.83 -3.51 -8.74
C TYR A 110 -12.21 -2.87 -9.05
N ARG A 111 -13.19 -3.68 -9.46
CA ARG A 111 -14.57 -3.20 -9.61
C ARG A 111 -15.04 -2.60 -8.29
N ILE A 112 -15.56 -1.38 -8.36
CA ILE A 112 -15.87 -0.58 -7.19
C ILE A 112 -17.23 -1.01 -6.66
N GLY A 113 -17.28 -1.36 -5.38
CA GLY A 113 -18.48 -1.82 -4.70
C GLY A 113 -18.39 -1.47 -3.23
N ILE A 114 -18.95 -0.32 -2.87
CA ILE A 114 -18.81 0.25 -1.53
C ILE A 114 -19.58 -0.58 -0.51
N GLY A 115 -18.84 -1.34 0.30
CA GLY A 115 -19.39 -2.02 1.47
C GLY A 115 -19.26 -1.14 2.70
N LYS A 116 -20.19 -0.20 2.93
CA LYS A 116 -20.09 0.80 4.02
C LYS A 116 -19.82 0.16 5.39
N ASP A 117 -20.56 -0.89 5.75
CA ASP A 117 -20.38 -1.62 7.02
C ASP A 117 -19.05 -2.38 7.08
N LYS A 118 -18.53 -2.80 5.92
CA LYS A 118 -17.28 -3.53 5.77
C LYS A 118 -16.06 -2.63 5.57
N GLY A 119 -16.25 -1.33 5.36
CA GLY A 119 -15.17 -0.39 5.03
C GLY A 119 -14.41 -0.73 3.75
N THR A 120 -15.00 -1.47 2.82
CA THR A 120 -14.33 -1.91 1.57
C THR A 120 -14.72 -1.02 0.39
N PHE A 121 -13.72 -0.66 -0.44
CA PHE A 121 -13.94 0.04 -1.70
C PHE A 121 -14.42 -0.88 -2.83
N PHE A 122 -14.01 -2.14 -2.79
CA PHE A 122 -14.11 -3.05 -3.93
C PHE A 122 -15.07 -4.19 -3.62
N SER A 123 -15.80 -4.64 -4.64
CA SER A 123 -16.60 -5.85 -4.62
C SER A 123 -15.75 -7.09 -4.96
N ASN A 124 -16.27 -8.28 -4.64
CA ASN A 124 -15.74 -9.55 -5.18
C ASN A 124 -16.19 -9.68 -6.64
N GLY A 125 -15.60 -8.90 -7.54
CA GLY A 125 -15.82 -9.04 -8.99
C GLY A 125 -15.03 -10.21 -9.59
N VAL A 126 -15.20 -10.43 -10.89
CA VAL A 126 -14.47 -11.49 -11.65
C VAL A 126 -12.95 -11.31 -11.66
N GLY A 127 -12.45 -10.10 -11.38
CA GLY A 127 -11.05 -9.82 -11.10
C GLY A 127 -10.09 -10.29 -12.19
N TYR A 128 -8.95 -10.85 -11.77
CA TYR A 128 -7.89 -11.29 -12.69
C TYR A 128 -8.32 -12.48 -13.55
N SER A 129 -9.12 -13.39 -12.99
CA SER A 129 -9.70 -14.51 -13.76
C SER A 129 -10.58 -14.03 -14.90
N GLY A 130 -11.40 -12.99 -14.68
CA GLY A 130 -12.23 -12.40 -15.73
C GLY A 130 -11.41 -11.76 -16.85
N PHE A 131 -10.30 -11.11 -16.49
CA PHE A 131 -9.36 -10.56 -17.48
C PHE A 131 -8.75 -11.67 -18.35
N ILE A 132 -8.28 -12.76 -17.74
CA ILE A 132 -7.69 -13.90 -18.46
C ILE A 132 -8.73 -14.62 -19.33
N GLU A 133 -9.93 -14.85 -18.81
CA GLU A 133 -11.02 -15.46 -19.56
C GLU A 133 -11.42 -14.60 -20.77
N LYS A 134 -11.56 -13.29 -20.59
CA LYS A 134 -11.85 -12.36 -21.69
C LYS A 134 -10.73 -12.37 -22.73
N CYS A 135 -9.46 -12.43 -22.30
CA CYS A 135 -8.34 -12.54 -23.22
C CYS A 135 -8.37 -13.84 -24.02
N ARG A 136 -8.81 -14.97 -23.43
CA ARG A 136 -8.99 -16.24 -24.15
C ARG A 136 -10.10 -16.12 -25.20
N GLU A 137 -11.25 -15.59 -24.84
CA GLU A 137 -12.37 -15.38 -25.77
C GLU A 137 -11.95 -14.51 -26.97
N LEU A 138 -11.32 -13.36 -26.71
CA LEU A 138 -10.87 -12.46 -27.77
C LEU A 138 -9.77 -13.07 -28.64
N SER A 139 -9.00 -14.01 -28.10
CA SER A 139 -7.99 -14.76 -28.86
C SER A 139 -8.60 -15.73 -29.87
N GLU A 140 -9.81 -16.23 -29.65
CA GLU A 140 -10.49 -17.13 -30.61
C GLU A 140 -10.98 -16.38 -31.87
N GLU A 141 -11.25 -15.08 -31.74
CA GLU A 141 -11.84 -14.24 -32.79
C GLU A 141 -10.82 -13.35 -33.53
N ASN A 142 -9.57 -13.30 -33.06
CA ASN A 142 -8.55 -12.39 -33.57
C ASN A 142 -7.24 -13.13 -33.89
N SER A 143 -6.36 -12.52 -34.68
CA SER A 143 -5.10 -13.14 -35.09
C SER A 143 -3.87 -12.57 -34.37
N HIS A 144 -3.96 -11.33 -33.86
CA HIS A 144 -2.86 -10.62 -33.21
C HIS A 144 -3.33 -9.89 -31.94
N VAL A 145 -2.38 -9.69 -31.02
CA VAL A 145 -2.59 -8.98 -29.76
C VAL A 145 -1.49 -7.94 -29.57
N LEU A 146 -1.88 -6.70 -29.33
CA LEU A 146 -1.04 -5.66 -28.76
C LEU A 146 -1.07 -5.81 -27.23
N VAL A 147 0.05 -6.26 -26.69
CA VAL A 147 0.33 -6.30 -25.25
C VAL A 147 1.01 -4.99 -24.90
N THR A 148 0.49 -4.25 -23.92
CA THR A 148 1.14 -3.01 -23.47
C THR A 148 0.82 -2.70 -22.01
N ASP A 149 1.65 -1.85 -21.42
CA ASP A 149 1.60 -1.38 -20.04
C ASP A 149 1.99 0.11 -19.99
N ILE A 150 1.61 0.83 -18.93
CA ILE A 150 1.98 2.24 -18.73
C ILE A 150 3.16 2.34 -17.78
N THR A 151 4.19 3.10 -18.19
CA THR A 151 5.39 3.27 -17.35
C THR A 151 5.08 4.11 -16.11
N ASP A 152 5.31 3.52 -14.93
CA ASP A 152 5.23 4.22 -13.63
C ASP A 152 3.90 4.95 -13.39
N PHE A 153 2.80 4.32 -13.82
CA PHE A 153 1.50 4.95 -14.02
C PHE A 153 1.06 5.89 -12.89
N TYR A 154 0.97 5.40 -11.64
CA TYR A 154 0.51 6.18 -10.50
C TYR A 154 1.30 7.49 -10.29
N ASN A 155 2.63 7.46 -10.44
CA ASN A 155 3.48 8.64 -10.27
C ASN A 155 3.40 9.61 -11.46
N GLN A 156 2.94 9.14 -12.62
CA GLN A 156 2.83 9.94 -13.85
C GLN A 156 1.44 10.52 -14.09
N ILE A 157 0.42 10.13 -13.30
CA ILE A 157 -0.93 10.70 -13.41
C ILE A 157 -0.86 12.22 -13.24
N TYR A 158 -1.20 12.95 -14.29
CA TYR A 158 -1.32 14.40 -14.22
C TYR A 158 -2.55 14.76 -13.39
N VAL A 159 -2.36 15.48 -12.27
CA VAL A 159 -3.41 15.73 -11.27
C VAL A 159 -4.60 16.47 -11.88
N HIS A 160 -4.36 17.38 -12.82
CA HIS A 160 -5.43 18.07 -13.54
C HIS A 160 -6.25 17.11 -14.42
N ARG A 161 -5.66 16.02 -14.94
CA ARG A 161 -6.43 15.00 -15.69
C ARG A 161 -7.29 14.16 -14.78
N LEU A 162 -6.84 13.89 -13.56
CA LEU A 162 -7.68 13.27 -12.56
C LEU A 162 -8.88 14.16 -12.19
N GLN A 163 -8.67 15.47 -12.02
CA GLN A 163 -9.78 16.41 -11.80
C GLN A 163 -10.81 16.33 -12.92
N ASN A 164 -10.37 16.44 -14.18
CA ASN A 164 -11.25 16.32 -15.34
C ASN A 164 -11.98 14.96 -15.39
N ALA A 165 -11.31 13.88 -15.02
CA ALA A 165 -11.91 12.54 -15.00
C ALA A 165 -13.01 12.40 -13.93
N ILE A 166 -12.82 13.01 -12.74
CA ILE A 166 -13.84 13.04 -11.69
C ILE A 166 -15.05 13.85 -12.14
N GLU A 167 -14.84 15.02 -12.76
CA GLU A 167 -15.91 15.85 -13.32
C GLU A 167 -16.64 15.15 -14.48
N TYR A 168 -15.92 14.41 -15.31
CA TYR A 168 -16.52 13.59 -16.37
C TYR A 168 -17.43 12.50 -15.82
N ALA A 169 -17.04 11.88 -14.70
CA ALA A 169 -17.84 10.84 -14.06
C ALA A 169 -19.18 11.39 -13.52
N ASP A 170 -19.18 12.60 -12.97
CA ASP A 170 -20.39 13.33 -12.62
C ASP A 170 -20.11 14.85 -12.51
N PRO A 171 -20.77 15.70 -13.31
CA PRO A 171 -20.61 17.16 -13.24
C PRO A 171 -20.94 17.76 -11.86
N GLU A 172 -21.78 17.09 -11.05
CA GLU A 172 -22.06 17.54 -9.67
C GLU A 172 -20.82 17.46 -8.76
N LEU A 173 -19.80 16.69 -9.16
CA LEU A 173 -18.53 16.56 -8.42
C LEU A 173 -17.51 17.66 -8.78
N PHE A 174 -17.84 18.64 -9.62
CA PHE A 174 -16.91 19.71 -10.03
C PHE A 174 -16.14 20.33 -8.86
N GLU A 175 -16.84 20.76 -7.81
CA GLU A 175 -16.21 21.36 -6.63
C GLU A 175 -15.31 20.39 -5.86
N LEU A 176 -15.71 19.11 -5.77
CA LEU A 176 -14.89 18.07 -5.13
C LEU A 176 -13.65 17.75 -5.97
N SER A 177 -13.78 17.75 -7.30
CA SER A 177 -12.68 17.50 -8.22
C SER A 177 -11.59 18.59 -8.11
N ASN A 178 -11.98 19.87 -8.05
CA ASN A 178 -11.05 20.98 -7.83
C ASN A 178 -10.35 20.88 -6.47
N ASN A 179 -11.09 20.54 -5.42
CA ASN A 179 -10.52 20.34 -4.10
C ASN A 179 -9.56 19.13 -4.06
N THR A 180 -9.86 18.08 -4.83
CA THR A 180 -8.99 16.90 -4.97
C THR A 180 -7.68 17.26 -5.67
N GLU A 181 -7.74 18.07 -6.73
CA GLU A 181 -6.54 18.58 -7.40
C GLU A 181 -5.67 19.41 -6.46
N ARG A 182 -6.25 20.37 -5.73
CA ARG A 182 -5.51 21.18 -4.74
C ARG A 182 -4.88 20.32 -3.66
N PHE A 183 -5.65 19.40 -3.08
CA PHE A 183 -5.16 18.47 -2.06
C PHE A 183 -3.94 17.67 -2.56
N LEU A 184 -4.00 17.13 -3.79
CA LEU A 184 -2.89 16.37 -4.36
C LEU A 184 -1.70 17.25 -4.74
N LEU A 185 -1.93 18.48 -5.24
CA LEU A 185 -0.85 19.45 -5.48
C LEU A 185 -0.11 19.77 -4.19
N ASP A 186 -0.83 20.03 -3.09
CA ASP A 186 -0.23 20.27 -1.79
C ASP A 186 0.51 19.03 -1.28
N LEU A 187 -0.08 17.84 -1.43
CA LEU A 187 0.53 16.57 -1.05
C LEU A 187 1.83 16.28 -1.81
N ASN A 188 1.94 16.75 -3.06
CA ASN A 188 3.10 16.57 -3.92
C ASN A 188 4.10 17.74 -3.87
N GLY A 189 3.93 18.70 -2.94
CA GLY A 189 4.82 19.86 -2.83
C GLY A 189 4.75 20.78 -4.06
N SER A 190 3.54 21.00 -4.58
CA SER A 190 3.22 21.75 -5.80
C SER A 190 3.66 21.10 -7.12
N VAL A 191 4.07 19.83 -7.10
CA VAL A 191 4.30 19.05 -8.33
C VAL A 191 2.95 18.55 -8.86
N SER A 192 2.71 18.76 -10.15
CA SER A 192 1.40 18.51 -10.77
C SER A 192 1.18 17.07 -11.24
N GLN A 193 2.11 16.16 -10.92
CA GLN A 193 2.07 14.75 -11.31
C GLN A 193 2.16 13.86 -10.08
N GLY A 194 1.40 12.77 -10.13
CA GLY A 194 1.46 11.69 -9.16
C GLY A 194 0.23 11.62 -8.25
N VAL A 195 -0.22 10.40 -8.01
CA VAL A 195 -1.04 10.04 -6.86
C VAL A 195 -0.22 9.09 -5.97
N PRO A 196 -0.42 9.09 -4.65
CA PRO A 196 0.43 8.31 -3.75
C PRO A 196 0.33 6.81 -4.01
N VAL A 197 1.47 6.13 -4.11
CA VAL A 197 1.51 4.68 -4.25
C VAL A 197 1.43 4.00 -2.87
N GLY A 198 0.37 3.23 -2.64
CA GLY A 198 0.16 2.47 -1.41
C GLY A 198 -1.28 2.51 -0.87
N PRO A 199 -1.93 3.68 -0.80
CA PRO A 199 -3.33 3.77 -0.37
C PRO A 199 -4.30 3.18 -1.40
N ALA A 200 -5.31 2.43 -0.94
CA ALA A 200 -6.37 1.89 -1.80
C ALA A 200 -7.16 2.99 -2.54
N ALA A 201 -7.28 4.17 -1.93
CA ALA A 201 -7.88 5.36 -2.51
C ALA A 201 -7.28 5.74 -3.88
N SER A 202 -5.97 5.52 -4.08
CA SER A 202 -5.30 5.85 -5.34
C SER A 202 -5.70 4.96 -6.51
N ILE A 203 -6.22 3.77 -6.24
CA ILE A 203 -6.75 2.88 -7.28
C ILE A 203 -8.03 3.47 -7.86
N ILE A 204 -8.89 4.04 -7.03
CA ILE A 204 -10.11 4.75 -7.49
C ILE A 204 -9.72 5.90 -8.42
N MET A 205 -8.71 6.68 -8.03
CA MET A 205 -8.19 7.79 -8.84
C MET A 205 -7.61 7.29 -10.17
N ALA A 206 -6.83 6.21 -10.12
CA ALA A 206 -6.20 5.61 -11.28
C ALA A 206 -7.23 5.06 -12.28
N GLU A 207 -8.25 4.35 -11.79
CA GLU A 207 -9.34 3.84 -12.62
C GLU A 207 -10.17 4.97 -13.23
N ALA A 208 -10.42 6.07 -12.50
CA ALA A 208 -11.10 7.24 -13.06
C ALA A 208 -10.37 7.80 -14.30
N VAL A 209 -9.04 7.93 -14.23
CA VAL A 209 -8.22 8.43 -15.35
C VAL A 209 -8.26 7.49 -16.56
N LEU A 210 -8.28 6.18 -16.33
CA LEU A 210 -8.25 5.18 -17.42
C LEU A 210 -9.58 5.00 -18.14
N ILE A 211 -10.70 5.53 -17.61
CA ILE A 211 -12.00 5.55 -18.33
C ILE A 211 -11.85 6.16 -19.73
N ASP A 212 -11.11 7.27 -19.84
CA ASP A 212 -10.87 7.95 -21.11
C ASP A 212 -10.08 7.07 -22.10
N VAL A 213 -9.07 6.35 -21.60
CA VAL A 213 -8.25 5.44 -22.42
C VAL A 213 -9.06 4.23 -22.89
N ASP A 214 -9.87 3.63 -22.01
CA ASP A 214 -10.74 2.49 -22.36
C ASP A 214 -11.75 2.92 -23.44
N ASN A 215 -12.36 4.10 -23.29
CA ASN A 215 -13.27 4.66 -24.28
C ASN A 215 -12.57 4.95 -25.62
N TYR A 216 -11.36 5.50 -25.60
CA TYR A 216 -10.57 5.75 -26.80
C TYR A 216 -10.28 4.47 -27.60
N ILE A 217 -9.88 3.39 -26.92
CA ILE A 217 -9.63 2.09 -27.58
C ILE A 217 -10.94 1.51 -28.14
N ARG A 218 -12.03 1.59 -27.39
CA ARG A 218 -13.36 1.14 -27.82
C ARG A 218 -13.84 1.90 -29.06
N ASP A 219 -13.66 3.21 -29.10
CA ASP A 219 -14.09 4.05 -30.22
C ASP A 219 -13.27 3.80 -31.48
N ALA A 220 -11.98 3.43 -31.31
CA ALA A 220 -11.14 2.93 -32.39
C ALA A 220 -11.53 1.53 -32.90
N LYS A 221 -12.56 0.91 -32.30
CA LYS A 221 -13.13 -0.41 -32.69
C LYS A 221 -12.18 -1.58 -32.53
N PHE A 222 -11.25 -1.49 -31.57
CA PHE A 222 -10.44 -2.63 -31.17
C PHE A 222 -11.01 -3.30 -29.91
N PRO A 223 -11.32 -4.60 -29.94
CA PRO A 223 -11.64 -5.37 -28.74
C PRO A 223 -10.44 -5.33 -27.78
N HIS A 224 -10.70 -5.11 -26.49
CA HIS A 224 -9.63 -5.08 -25.51
C HIS A 224 -10.11 -5.49 -24.13
N SER A 225 -9.15 -5.85 -23.28
CA SER A 225 -9.34 -6.04 -21.85
C SER A 225 -8.14 -5.48 -21.09
N ARG A 226 -8.36 -5.07 -19.85
CA ARG A 226 -7.41 -4.38 -18.99
C ARG A 226 -7.45 -4.88 -17.55
N TYR A 227 -6.27 -4.99 -16.96
CA TYR A 227 -6.10 -5.18 -15.52
C TYR A 227 -5.12 -4.14 -14.98
N VAL A 228 -5.63 -3.12 -14.28
CA VAL A 228 -4.88 -1.94 -13.84
C VAL A 228 -4.29 -1.21 -15.06
N ASP A 229 -2.98 -1.09 -15.20
CA ASP A 229 -2.27 -0.45 -16.31
C ASP A 229 -1.90 -1.42 -17.44
N ASP A 230 -2.16 -2.73 -17.27
CA ASP A 230 -1.93 -3.75 -18.29
C ASP A 230 -3.09 -3.81 -19.29
N PHE A 231 -2.84 -3.39 -20.54
CA PHE A 231 -3.81 -3.48 -21.65
C PHE A 231 -3.49 -4.65 -22.59
N ARG A 232 -4.53 -5.32 -23.06
CA ARG A 232 -4.48 -6.32 -24.14
C ARG A 232 -5.48 -5.91 -25.21
N VAL A 233 -5.00 -5.50 -26.38
CA VAL A 233 -5.82 -4.99 -27.49
C VAL A 233 -5.70 -5.95 -28.67
N PHE A 234 -6.83 -6.42 -29.18
CA PHE A 234 -6.89 -7.52 -30.16
C PHE A 234 -7.24 -7.00 -31.55
N GLY A 235 -6.68 -7.64 -32.58
CA GLY A 235 -6.97 -7.28 -33.97
C GLY A 235 -6.64 -8.40 -34.96
N ASN A 236 -7.12 -8.21 -36.20
CA ASN A 236 -6.96 -9.20 -37.27
C ASN A 236 -5.72 -9.00 -38.16
N SER A 237 -4.94 -7.96 -37.90
CA SER A 237 -3.76 -7.58 -38.68
C SER A 237 -2.72 -6.93 -37.77
N GLU A 238 -1.47 -7.41 -37.85
CA GLU A 238 -0.34 -6.74 -37.20
C GLU A 238 -0.24 -5.27 -37.63
N GLY A 239 -0.45 -5.00 -38.93
CA GLY A 239 -0.37 -3.66 -39.49
C GLY A 239 -1.38 -2.69 -38.88
N ASP A 240 -2.62 -3.15 -38.68
CA ASP A 240 -3.68 -2.32 -38.08
C ASP A 240 -3.38 -2.02 -36.61
N LEU A 241 -2.91 -3.02 -35.85
CA LEU A 241 -2.47 -2.83 -34.47
C LEU A 241 -1.24 -1.92 -34.38
N ARG A 242 -0.35 -1.94 -35.37
CA ARG A 242 0.85 -1.08 -35.42
C ARG A 242 0.48 0.38 -35.68
N LEU A 243 -0.48 0.62 -36.58
CA LEU A 243 -1.06 1.94 -36.80
C LEU A 243 -1.85 2.42 -35.58
N PHE A 244 -2.57 1.52 -34.91
CA PHE A 244 -3.28 1.85 -33.68
C PHE A 244 -2.32 2.16 -32.52
N LEU A 245 -1.23 1.41 -32.37
CA LEU A 245 -0.21 1.64 -31.36
C LEU A 245 0.42 3.03 -31.51
N GLU A 246 0.69 3.49 -32.73
CA GLU A 246 1.16 4.86 -32.98
C GLU A 246 0.14 5.90 -32.48
N LYS A 247 -1.14 5.73 -32.84
CA LYS A 247 -2.23 6.62 -32.42
C LYS A 247 -2.41 6.62 -30.90
N LEU A 248 -2.43 5.45 -30.26
CA LEU A 248 -2.55 5.29 -28.82
C LEU A 248 -1.37 5.95 -28.09
N THR A 249 -0.15 5.75 -28.60
CA THR A 249 1.06 6.38 -28.04
C THR A 249 0.93 7.91 -28.09
N LYS A 250 0.52 8.45 -29.24
CA LYS A 250 0.30 9.89 -29.40
C LYS A 250 -0.82 10.40 -28.49
N TYR A 251 -1.93 9.69 -28.41
CA TYR A 251 -3.07 10.05 -27.58
C TYR A 251 -2.72 10.09 -26.08
N LEU A 252 -2.01 9.07 -25.57
CA LEU A 252 -1.52 9.03 -24.19
C LEU A 252 -0.55 10.17 -23.91
N TYR A 253 0.35 10.49 -24.84
CA TYR A 253 1.28 11.59 -24.67
C TYR A 253 0.58 12.96 -24.68
N GLU A 254 -0.29 13.22 -25.66
CA GLU A 254 -0.92 14.54 -25.85
C GLU A 254 -1.97 14.84 -24.77
N ASN A 255 -2.76 13.83 -24.39
CA ASN A 255 -3.87 14.03 -23.46
C ASN A 255 -3.45 13.73 -22.02
N HIS A 256 -2.70 12.66 -21.78
CA HIS A 256 -2.39 12.22 -20.41
C HIS A 256 -0.94 12.48 -19.97
N ARG A 257 -0.05 12.82 -20.91
CA ARG A 257 1.42 12.86 -20.70
C ARG A 257 1.98 11.53 -20.20
N LEU A 258 1.27 10.43 -20.48
CA LEU A 258 1.68 9.06 -20.13
C LEU A 258 2.48 8.44 -21.27
N THR A 259 3.32 7.45 -20.92
CA THR A 259 4.18 6.73 -21.87
C THR A 259 4.04 5.22 -21.69
N LEU A 260 3.97 4.49 -22.80
CA LEU A 260 3.92 3.03 -22.79
C LEU A 260 5.29 2.43 -22.43
N ALA A 261 5.29 1.32 -21.69
CA ALA A 261 6.49 0.63 -21.27
C ALA A 261 7.11 -0.17 -22.43
N SER A 262 8.11 0.41 -23.09
CA SER A 262 8.75 -0.18 -24.29
C SER A 262 9.20 -1.64 -24.14
N GLY A 263 9.69 -2.04 -22.96
CA GLY A 263 10.11 -3.42 -22.69
C GLY A 263 8.96 -4.42 -22.50
N LYS A 264 7.73 -3.95 -22.31
CA LYS A 264 6.51 -4.76 -22.17
C LYS A 264 5.56 -4.60 -23.37
N THR A 265 5.74 -3.55 -24.17
CA THR A 265 4.91 -3.29 -25.34
C THR A 265 5.36 -4.14 -26.52
N ALA A 266 4.47 -5.01 -27.01
CA ALA A 266 4.72 -5.84 -28.19
C ALA A 266 3.41 -6.17 -28.92
N ILE A 267 3.51 -6.34 -30.25
CA ILE A 267 2.44 -6.94 -31.05
C ILE A 267 2.88 -8.37 -31.36
N VAL A 268 2.06 -9.34 -30.98
CA VAL A 268 2.38 -10.77 -31.13
C VAL A 268 1.20 -11.51 -31.78
N PRO A 269 1.45 -12.59 -32.53
CA PRO A 269 0.38 -13.50 -32.96
C PRO A 269 -0.32 -14.11 -31.74
N VAL A 270 -1.61 -14.40 -31.87
CA VAL A 270 -2.41 -15.01 -30.78
C VAL A 270 -1.80 -16.33 -30.28
N ALA A 271 -1.23 -17.15 -31.16
CA ALA A 271 -0.60 -18.41 -30.74
C ALA A 271 0.55 -18.17 -29.73
N GLU A 272 1.40 -17.18 -30.00
CA GLU A 272 2.48 -16.78 -29.09
C GLU A 272 1.91 -16.12 -27.82
N PHE A 273 0.85 -15.31 -27.96
CA PHE A 273 0.19 -14.69 -26.82
C PHE A 273 -0.35 -15.74 -25.84
N CYS A 274 -1.07 -16.74 -26.35
CA CYS A 274 -1.62 -17.83 -25.55
C CYS A 274 -0.53 -18.62 -24.83
N GLU A 275 0.54 -18.98 -25.53
CA GLU A 275 1.67 -19.72 -24.94
C GLU A 275 2.37 -18.92 -23.82
N LYS A 276 2.65 -17.64 -24.08
CA LYS A 276 3.48 -16.82 -23.19
C LYS A 276 2.71 -16.17 -22.03
N TYR A 277 1.46 -15.77 -22.25
CA TYR A 277 0.70 -14.94 -21.31
C TYR A 277 -0.56 -15.59 -20.74
N LEU A 278 -1.10 -16.65 -21.35
CA LEU A 278 -2.32 -17.32 -20.84
C LEU A 278 -2.07 -18.73 -20.30
N ASN A 279 -1.11 -19.44 -20.88
CA ASN A 279 -0.83 -20.85 -20.59
C ASN A 279 0.56 -21.07 -20.00
N SER A 280 1.32 -19.99 -19.74
CA SER A 280 2.61 -20.16 -19.09
C SER A 280 2.39 -20.72 -17.68
N PRO A 281 3.23 -21.66 -17.20
CA PRO A 281 3.10 -22.23 -15.87
C PRO A 281 3.03 -21.17 -14.77
N GLU A 282 3.72 -20.04 -14.96
CA GLU A 282 3.68 -18.87 -14.07
C GLU A 282 2.32 -18.15 -14.08
N GLU A 283 1.65 -18.03 -15.24
CA GLU A 283 0.33 -17.38 -15.34
C GLU A 283 -0.81 -18.32 -14.94
N VAL A 284 -0.65 -19.63 -15.12
CA VAL A 284 -1.55 -20.63 -14.53
C VAL A 284 -1.39 -20.66 -13.02
N GLU A 285 -0.15 -20.66 -12.50
CA GLU A 285 0.12 -20.57 -11.06
C GLU A 285 -0.32 -19.22 -10.50
N LYS A 286 -0.17 -18.09 -11.21
CA LYS A 286 -0.76 -16.79 -10.83
C LYS A 286 -2.28 -16.78 -10.91
N ALA A 287 -2.90 -17.39 -11.91
CA ALA A 287 -4.36 -17.46 -12.01
C ALA A 287 -4.94 -18.40 -10.94
N GLU A 288 -4.23 -19.46 -10.57
CA GLU A 288 -4.55 -20.33 -9.44
C GLU A 288 -4.28 -19.64 -8.10
N ILE A 289 -3.20 -18.86 -7.97
CA ILE A 289 -2.91 -18.05 -6.78
C ILE A 289 -3.92 -16.92 -6.68
N HIS A 290 -4.25 -16.20 -7.75
CA HIS A 290 -5.27 -15.15 -7.77
C HIS A 290 -6.69 -15.72 -7.63
N GLY A 291 -6.96 -16.91 -8.17
CA GLY A 291 -8.19 -17.67 -8.00
C GLY A 291 -8.35 -18.17 -6.57
N ALA A 292 -7.33 -18.79 -6.00
CA ALA A 292 -7.27 -19.19 -4.60
C ALA A 292 -7.26 -17.98 -3.66
N LEU A 293 -6.64 -16.86 -4.04
CA LEU A 293 -6.77 -15.58 -3.37
C LEU A 293 -8.22 -15.10 -3.49
N SER A 294 -8.92 -15.21 -4.62
CA SER A 294 -10.34 -14.83 -4.72
C SER A 294 -11.29 -15.77 -3.96
N GLU A 295 -10.93 -17.04 -3.80
CA GLU A 295 -11.69 -18.06 -3.05
C GLU A 295 -11.41 -18.03 -1.54
N ILE A 296 -10.23 -17.55 -1.13
CA ILE A 296 -9.82 -17.41 0.28
C ILE A 296 -9.98 -15.97 0.77
N ASN A 297 -10.13 -14.99 -0.12
CA ASN A 297 -10.15 -13.56 0.20
C ASN A 297 -11.43 -12.89 -0.32
N SER A 298 -12.14 -12.24 0.60
CA SER A 298 -12.78 -10.95 0.31
C SER A 298 -11.68 -9.95 -0.11
N PRO A 299 -11.92 -8.82 -0.79
CA PRO A 299 -10.86 -7.91 -1.25
C PRO A 299 -9.97 -7.40 -0.09
N LEU A 300 -10.47 -7.59 1.14
CA LEU A 300 -9.79 -7.84 2.43
C LEU A 300 -8.32 -8.29 2.40
N ASP A 301 -7.92 -9.39 1.74
CA ASP A 301 -6.55 -9.94 1.89
C ASP A 301 -5.55 -9.46 0.80
N ALA A 302 -6.03 -8.77 -0.24
CA ALA A 302 -5.13 -8.06 -1.16
C ALA A 302 -4.50 -6.82 -0.49
N TYR A 303 -5.20 -6.24 0.51
CA TYR A 303 -4.90 -4.95 1.17
C TYR A 303 -4.69 -5.04 2.70
N GLY A 304 -4.63 -6.25 3.28
CA GLY A 304 -4.66 -6.45 4.73
C GLY A 304 -3.66 -7.47 5.20
N SER A 305 -2.69 -7.06 6.02
CA SER A 305 -1.85 -7.98 6.80
C SER A 305 -2.41 -8.20 8.22
N SER A 306 -3.70 -7.93 8.42
CA SER A 306 -4.40 -8.13 9.69
C SER A 306 -5.83 -8.61 9.44
N PHE A 307 -6.09 -9.88 9.74
CA PHE A 307 -7.44 -10.32 10.07
C PHE A 307 -7.50 -10.70 11.54
N GLU A 308 -8.55 -10.22 12.20
CA GLU A 308 -9.06 -10.81 13.42
C GLU A 308 -9.31 -12.31 13.18
N GLU A 309 -8.84 -13.08 14.16
CA GLU A 309 -8.71 -14.53 14.12
C GLU A 309 -10.11 -15.19 14.17
N GLU A 310 -10.71 -15.51 13.02
CA GLU A 310 -11.66 -16.62 13.00
C GLU A 310 -10.89 -17.92 13.27
N PRO A 311 -11.38 -18.80 14.16
CA PRO A 311 -10.71 -20.05 14.47
C PRO A 311 -10.74 -20.97 13.24
N ALA A 312 -9.61 -21.09 12.54
CA ALA A 312 -9.48 -21.94 11.37
C ALA A 312 -8.94 -23.33 11.75
N ASP A 313 -9.58 -24.35 11.19
CA ASP A 313 -9.29 -25.78 11.33
C ASP A 313 -7.81 -26.12 11.04
N GLU A 314 -7.07 -26.49 12.07
CA GLU A 314 -5.62 -26.80 12.04
C GLU A 314 -5.28 -28.03 11.16
N GLY A 315 -6.28 -28.85 10.80
CA GLY A 315 -6.08 -30.16 10.20
C GLY A 315 -5.61 -30.22 8.73
N LYS A 316 -5.56 -29.11 7.99
CA LYS A 316 -5.30 -29.13 6.53
C LYS A 316 -3.96 -28.54 6.06
N VAL A 317 -3.16 -27.90 6.92
CA VAL A 317 -1.90 -27.26 6.50
C VAL A 317 -0.72 -28.14 6.87
N ARG A 318 -0.05 -28.72 5.86
CA ARG A 318 1.14 -29.55 6.07
C ARG A 318 2.40 -28.66 6.01
N PRO A 319 3.17 -28.52 7.11
CA PRO A 319 4.39 -27.71 7.12
C PRO A 319 5.43 -28.15 6.08
N THR A 320 5.47 -29.45 5.74
CA THR A 320 6.37 -30.00 4.72
C THR A 320 6.10 -29.39 3.35
N VAL A 321 4.83 -29.31 2.94
CA VAL A 321 4.42 -28.73 1.66
C VAL A 321 4.84 -27.26 1.56
N LEU A 322 4.66 -26.49 2.63
CA LEU A 322 5.07 -25.07 2.65
C LEU A 322 6.60 -24.89 2.59
N THR A 323 7.34 -25.83 3.13
CA THR A 323 8.82 -25.84 3.08
C THR A 323 9.31 -26.12 1.66
N GLU A 324 8.70 -27.12 0.99
CA GLU A 324 8.97 -27.46 -0.41
C GLU A 324 8.59 -26.32 -1.37
N LEU A 325 7.43 -25.68 -1.16
CA LEU A 325 7.01 -24.51 -1.94
C LEU A 325 7.95 -23.32 -1.74
N MET A 326 8.40 -23.07 -0.50
CA MET A 326 9.38 -22.02 -0.25
C MET A 326 10.71 -22.32 -0.92
N GLU A 327 11.16 -23.57 -0.90
CA GLU A 327 12.39 -23.98 -1.60
C GLU A 327 12.29 -23.75 -3.11
N LYS A 328 11.14 -24.08 -3.73
CA LYS A 328 10.85 -23.78 -5.14
C LYS A 328 10.99 -22.28 -5.41
N VAL A 329 10.37 -21.42 -4.59
CA VAL A 329 10.44 -19.95 -4.72
C VAL A 329 11.88 -19.44 -4.63
N LEU A 330 12.65 -19.96 -3.68
CA LEU A 330 14.03 -19.54 -3.43
C LEU A 330 15.02 -20.06 -4.50
N SER A 331 14.66 -21.14 -5.20
CA SER A 331 15.47 -21.69 -6.30
C SER A 331 15.28 -20.98 -7.64
N SER A 332 14.25 -20.13 -7.77
CA SER A 332 13.96 -19.38 -8.99
C SER A 332 14.89 -18.19 -9.17
N ASP A 333 15.26 -17.87 -10.42
CA ASP A 333 16.08 -16.69 -10.75
C ASP A 333 15.46 -15.37 -10.30
N LYS A 334 14.13 -15.30 -10.29
CA LYS A 334 13.36 -14.13 -9.85
C LYS A 334 12.35 -14.54 -8.79
N LEU A 335 12.22 -13.69 -7.77
CA LEU A 335 11.24 -13.89 -6.71
C LEU A 335 9.81 -13.75 -7.24
N ASP A 336 9.03 -14.83 -7.14
CA ASP A 336 7.57 -14.77 -7.30
C ASP A 336 6.95 -14.10 -6.07
N LEU A 337 6.52 -12.85 -6.23
CA LEU A 337 5.91 -12.06 -5.16
C LEU A 337 4.60 -12.68 -4.66
N GLY A 338 3.77 -13.22 -5.55
CA GLY A 338 2.46 -13.75 -5.18
C GLY A 338 2.62 -14.98 -4.30
N LEU A 339 3.43 -15.93 -4.75
CA LEU A 339 3.68 -17.17 -4.03
C LEU A 339 4.46 -16.92 -2.73
N ALA A 340 5.49 -16.09 -2.75
CA ALA A 340 6.27 -15.75 -1.54
C ALA A 340 5.39 -15.13 -0.45
N ARG A 341 4.56 -14.13 -0.80
CA ARG A 341 3.61 -13.50 0.14
C ARG A 341 2.60 -14.50 0.66
N HIS A 342 2.05 -15.35 -0.21
CA HIS A 342 1.09 -16.38 0.20
C HIS A 342 1.71 -17.31 1.25
N ILE A 343 2.91 -17.84 1.00
CA ILE A 343 3.59 -18.75 1.93
C ILE A 343 3.87 -18.05 3.26
N LEU A 344 4.44 -16.83 3.24
CA LEU A 344 4.78 -16.06 4.45
C LEU A 344 3.53 -15.73 5.28
N ARG A 345 2.46 -15.23 4.66
CA ARG A 345 1.20 -14.89 5.33
C ARG A 345 0.53 -16.13 5.92
N ARG A 346 0.53 -17.25 5.19
CA ARG A 346 0.01 -18.52 5.70
C ARG A 346 0.82 -19.03 6.87
N CYS A 347 2.14 -19.03 6.78
CA CYS A 347 3.02 -19.43 7.88
C CYS A 347 2.86 -18.52 9.10
N ARG A 348 2.64 -17.21 8.90
CA ARG A 348 2.34 -16.25 9.97
C ARG A 348 1.00 -16.57 10.64
N ARG A 349 -0.06 -16.78 9.85
CA ARG A 349 -1.43 -17.10 10.34
C ARG A 349 -1.42 -18.34 11.24
N TYR A 350 -0.76 -19.40 10.78
CA TYR A 350 -0.69 -20.68 11.52
C TYR A 350 0.54 -20.81 12.43
N LYS A 351 1.32 -19.73 12.62
CA LYS A 351 2.54 -19.70 13.45
C LYS A 351 3.56 -20.81 13.10
N ILE A 352 3.64 -21.20 11.83
CA ILE A 352 4.50 -22.28 11.34
C ILE A 352 5.96 -21.79 11.28
N ARG A 353 6.84 -22.39 12.08
CA ARG A 353 8.28 -22.03 12.13
C ARG A 353 9.15 -22.74 11.08
N ALA A 354 8.60 -23.73 10.36
CA ALA A 354 9.37 -24.62 9.47
C ALA A 354 10.27 -23.88 8.46
N ILE A 355 9.78 -22.78 7.88
CA ILE A 355 10.51 -22.00 6.87
C ILE A 355 11.47 -20.96 7.45
N SER A 356 11.52 -20.77 8.77
CA SER A 356 12.25 -19.63 9.38
C SER A 356 13.75 -19.63 9.07
N ASN A 357 14.39 -20.79 9.01
CA ASN A 357 15.79 -20.88 8.61
C ASN A 357 15.98 -20.49 7.14
N GLN A 358 15.15 -21.04 6.23
CA GLN A 358 15.18 -20.69 4.80
C GLN A 358 15.00 -19.18 4.58
N VAL A 359 14.10 -18.56 5.34
CA VAL A 359 13.87 -17.10 5.32
C VAL A 359 15.10 -16.32 5.79
N LEU A 360 15.74 -16.73 6.88
CA LEU A 360 16.95 -16.07 7.38
C LEU A 360 18.16 -16.31 6.45
N ASP A 361 18.28 -17.48 5.84
CA ASP A 361 19.36 -17.81 4.89
C ASP A 361 19.25 -17.01 3.59
N ASN A 362 18.02 -16.66 3.16
CA ASN A 362 17.74 -15.97 1.90
C ASN A 362 17.15 -14.57 2.13
N PHE A 363 17.52 -13.92 3.23
CA PHE A 363 16.89 -12.68 3.69
C PHE A 363 16.96 -11.55 2.64
N GLU A 364 18.10 -11.40 1.96
CA GLU A 364 18.29 -10.39 0.92
C GLU A 364 17.42 -10.64 -0.33
N PHE A 365 17.30 -11.91 -0.75
CA PHE A 365 16.45 -12.28 -1.87
C PHE A 365 14.97 -11.96 -1.60
N LEU A 366 14.57 -11.96 -0.33
CA LEU A 366 13.21 -11.66 0.13
C LEU A 366 12.96 -10.17 0.40
N PHE A 367 13.91 -9.26 0.16
CA PHE A 367 13.69 -7.82 0.33
C PHE A 367 12.46 -7.23 -0.39
N PRO A 368 12.08 -7.68 -1.60
CA PRO A 368 10.84 -7.21 -2.25
C PRO A 368 9.55 -7.55 -1.47
N VAL A 369 9.62 -8.45 -0.49
CA VAL A 369 8.52 -8.85 0.40
C VAL A 369 8.91 -8.72 1.88
N ILE A 370 9.82 -7.78 2.21
CA ILE A 370 10.37 -7.62 3.56
C ILE A 370 9.29 -7.37 4.62
N SER A 371 8.20 -6.67 4.27
CA SER A 371 7.06 -6.45 5.16
C SER A 371 6.47 -7.77 5.64
N ASP A 372 6.15 -8.68 4.72
CA ASP A 372 5.61 -10.01 5.03
C ASP A 372 6.64 -10.87 5.79
N VAL A 373 7.93 -10.75 5.48
CA VAL A 373 9.02 -11.44 6.22
C VAL A 373 9.06 -10.99 7.67
N ILE A 374 9.09 -9.69 7.93
CA ILE A 374 9.13 -9.14 9.29
C ILE A 374 7.87 -9.48 10.08
N LEU A 375 6.70 -9.35 9.45
CA LEU A 375 5.42 -9.70 10.06
C LEU A 375 5.34 -11.21 10.36
N TYR A 376 5.93 -12.05 9.52
CA TYR A 376 6.10 -13.49 9.80
C TYR A 376 7.01 -13.73 11.00
N LEU A 377 8.24 -13.20 10.98
CA LEU A 377 9.23 -13.39 12.03
C LEU A 377 8.73 -12.91 13.40
N SER A 378 8.10 -11.74 13.47
CA SER A 378 7.51 -11.21 14.71
C SER A 378 6.45 -12.12 15.34
N LYS A 379 5.76 -12.94 14.55
CA LYS A 379 4.75 -13.89 15.04
C LYS A 379 5.33 -15.24 15.44
N VAL A 380 6.39 -15.71 14.78
CA VAL A 380 6.97 -17.06 15.02
C VAL A 380 8.20 -17.08 15.91
N ALA A 381 8.92 -15.96 16.04
CA ALA A 381 10.11 -15.84 16.85
C ALA A 381 9.78 -15.95 18.35
N ASN A 382 10.45 -16.88 19.03
CA ASN A 382 10.44 -17.01 20.48
C ASN A 382 11.85 -16.79 21.05
N ALA A 383 11.98 -16.73 22.38
CA ALA A 383 13.28 -16.48 23.01
C ALA A 383 14.36 -17.47 22.55
N THR A 384 14.01 -18.76 22.42
CA THR A 384 14.92 -19.80 21.91
C THR A 384 15.34 -19.56 20.46
N PHE A 385 14.44 -19.08 19.60
CA PHE A 385 14.76 -18.73 18.22
C PHE A 385 15.74 -17.55 18.15
N VAL A 386 15.49 -16.50 18.94
CA VAL A 386 16.37 -15.32 18.99
C VAL A 386 17.75 -15.70 19.50
N GLU A 387 17.82 -16.47 20.59
CA GLU A 387 19.09 -16.93 21.16
C GLU A 387 19.91 -17.76 20.16
N ARG A 388 19.26 -18.70 19.46
CA ARG A 388 19.93 -19.56 18.47
C ARG A 388 20.40 -18.82 17.22
N ASN A 389 19.71 -17.75 16.84
CA ASN A 389 19.97 -17.01 15.60
C ASN A 389 20.57 -15.62 15.86
N LYS A 390 21.01 -15.32 17.09
CA LYS A 390 21.47 -13.98 17.50
C LYS A 390 22.49 -13.40 16.52
N ASP A 391 23.59 -14.12 16.30
CA ASP A 391 24.71 -13.64 15.47
C ASP A 391 24.27 -13.44 14.02
N LYS A 392 23.41 -14.34 13.52
CA LYS A 392 22.84 -14.25 12.18
C LYS A 392 21.93 -13.03 12.05
N LEU A 393 21.03 -12.80 13.00
CA LEU A 393 20.16 -11.62 13.01
C LEU A 393 20.97 -10.31 13.05
N ILE A 394 22.02 -10.25 13.87
CA ILE A 394 22.91 -9.09 13.92
C ILE A 394 23.57 -8.86 12.55
N SER A 395 24.12 -9.91 11.93
CA SER A 395 24.74 -9.78 10.60
C SER A 395 23.75 -9.34 9.52
N LEU A 396 22.50 -9.81 9.59
CA LEU A 396 21.45 -9.44 8.64
C LEU A 396 21.02 -7.98 8.82
N PHE A 397 20.91 -7.50 10.06
CA PHE A 397 20.51 -6.12 10.33
C PHE A 397 21.62 -5.11 10.07
N GLN A 398 22.89 -5.54 10.10
CA GLN A 398 24.04 -4.71 9.75
C GLN A 398 24.42 -4.77 8.26
N ASN A 399 23.75 -5.60 7.48
CA ASN A 399 23.94 -5.65 6.04
C ASN A 399 23.70 -4.26 5.42
N VAL A 400 24.49 -3.89 4.40
CA VAL A 400 24.42 -2.56 3.77
C VAL A 400 23.02 -2.25 3.25
N MET A 401 22.35 -3.21 2.59
CA MET A 401 21.00 -2.99 2.10
C MET A 401 20.00 -2.84 3.25
N ALA A 402 20.18 -3.59 4.33
CA ALA A 402 19.35 -3.50 5.53
C ALA A 402 19.55 -2.18 6.30
N SER A 403 20.77 -1.65 6.36
CA SER A 403 21.12 -0.46 7.14
C SER A 403 20.94 0.84 6.38
N GLU A 404 21.11 0.84 5.05
CA GLU A 404 21.13 2.06 4.23
C GLU A 404 19.86 2.27 3.39
N VAL A 405 19.13 1.21 3.03
CA VAL A 405 17.89 1.38 2.24
C VAL A 405 16.73 1.72 3.17
N PRO A 406 16.13 2.94 3.09
CA PRO A 406 15.15 3.41 4.08
C PRO A 406 13.94 2.49 4.24
N PHE A 407 13.45 1.91 3.13
CA PHE A 407 12.31 1.01 3.15
C PHE A 407 12.56 -0.27 3.95
N ILE A 408 13.70 -0.92 3.71
CA ILE A 408 14.07 -2.17 4.39
C ILE A 408 14.36 -1.87 5.86
N LYS A 409 15.10 -0.78 6.10
CA LYS A 409 15.45 -0.29 7.44
C LYS A 409 14.22 -0.01 8.29
N GLU A 410 13.20 0.66 7.77
CA GLU A 410 11.95 0.95 8.50
C GLU A 410 11.29 -0.34 9.02
N TRP A 411 11.24 -1.40 8.21
CA TRP A 411 10.65 -2.68 8.61
C TRP A 411 11.52 -3.42 9.63
N ILE A 412 12.84 -3.40 9.49
CA ILE A 412 13.76 -4.03 10.45
C ILE A 412 13.72 -3.29 11.79
N GLU A 413 13.77 -1.96 11.78
CA GLU A 413 13.69 -1.15 12.99
C GLU A 413 12.31 -1.28 13.65
N TYR A 414 11.23 -1.35 12.87
CA TYR A 414 9.90 -1.69 13.37
C TYR A 414 9.88 -3.05 14.06
N TYR A 415 10.54 -4.07 13.49
CA TYR A 415 10.63 -5.40 14.10
C TYR A 415 11.35 -5.34 15.45
N ILE A 416 12.56 -4.76 15.46
CA ILE A 416 13.38 -4.67 16.66
C ILE A 416 12.65 -3.88 17.74
N ALA A 417 12.08 -2.72 17.39
CA ALA A 417 11.43 -1.85 18.35
C ALA A 417 10.21 -2.50 19.00
N ASN A 418 9.48 -3.38 18.30
CA ASN A 418 8.23 -3.97 18.78
C ASN A 418 8.36 -5.43 19.29
N ASP A 419 9.55 -6.05 19.22
CA ASP A 419 9.79 -7.38 19.79
C ASP A 419 10.64 -7.26 21.07
N PRO A 420 10.05 -7.42 22.27
CA PRO A 420 10.79 -7.36 23.53
C PRO A 420 11.96 -8.34 23.60
N LYS A 421 11.86 -9.50 22.92
CA LYS A 421 12.87 -10.55 22.95
C LYS A 421 14.13 -10.13 22.20
N LEU A 422 13.97 -9.40 21.10
CA LEU A 422 15.10 -8.81 20.38
C LEU A 422 15.78 -7.72 21.20
N LEU A 423 15.00 -6.91 21.91
CA LEU A 423 15.53 -5.82 22.74
C LEU A 423 16.27 -6.30 24.00
N GLU A 424 16.15 -7.57 24.40
CA GLU A 424 17.00 -8.14 25.44
C GLU A 424 18.46 -8.29 24.97
N VAL A 425 18.66 -8.57 23.68
CA VAL A 425 19.99 -8.67 23.09
C VAL A 425 20.62 -7.28 23.01
N GLN A 426 21.73 -7.08 23.72
CA GLN A 426 22.36 -5.77 23.86
C GLN A 426 22.78 -5.17 22.52
N GLU A 427 23.40 -5.95 21.65
CA GLU A 427 23.92 -5.50 20.35
C GLU A 427 22.79 -5.09 19.40
N ILE A 428 21.68 -5.82 19.39
CA ILE A 428 20.49 -5.48 18.59
C ILE A 428 19.83 -4.21 19.12
N ARG A 429 19.76 -4.05 20.44
CA ARG A 429 19.25 -2.84 21.08
C ARG A 429 20.13 -1.62 20.77
N GLU A 430 21.44 -1.76 20.83
CA GLU A 430 22.39 -0.70 20.48
C GLU A 430 22.25 -0.28 19.02
N LEU A 431 22.09 -1.25 18.11
CA LEU A 431 21.81 -0.97 16.69
C LEU A 431 20.57 -0.08 16.54
N ALA A 432 19.45 -0.45 17.16
CA ALA A 432 18.22 0.33 17.11
C ALA A 432 18.33 1.71 17.76
N MET A 433 19.10 1.85 18.85
CA MET A 433 19.32 3.14 19.52
C MET A 433 20.31 4.04 18.79
N SER A 434 21.19 3.48 17.96
CA SER A 434 22.15 4.21 17.12
C SER A 434 21.57 4.67 15.78
N ALA A 435 20.39 4.15 15.41
CA ALA A 435 19.72 4.50 14.17
C ALA A 435 19.39 5.99 14.08
N ALA A 436 19.32 6.55 12.87
CA ALA A 436 18.93 7.95 12.67
C ALA A 436 17.45 8.22 13.02
N SER A 437 16.60 7.19 13.01
CA SER A 437 15.15 7.31 13.23
C SER A 437 14.79 7.55 14.70
N ILE A 438 14.47 8.80 15.04
CA ILE A 438 13.98 9.15 16.39
C ILE A 438 12.67 8.42 16.71
N ARG A 439 11.80 8.23 15.71
CA ARG A 439 10.57 7.43 15.85
C ARG A 439 10.82 6.02 16.41
N ASN A 440 11.82 5.32 15.88
CA ASN A 440 12.11 3.95 16.32
C ASN A 440 12.84 3.94 17.66
N GLN A 441 13.78 4.87 17.90
CA GLN A 441 14.39 5.04 19.23
C GLN A 441 13.34 5.33 20.32
N ALA A 442 12.35 6.16 20.02
CA ALA A 442 11.25 6.49 20.94
C ALA A 442 10.41 5.24 21.29
N SER A 443 10.19 4.37 20.32
CA SER A 443 9.49 3.10 20.52
C SER A 443 10.31 2.12 21.37
N VAL A 444 11.62 2.02 21.13
CA VAL A 444 12.54 1.22 21.97
C VAL A 444 12.55 1.76 23.41
N ALA A 445 12.69 3.07 23.59
CA ALA A 445 12.69 3.71 24.89
C ALA A 445 11.39 3.46 25.66
N ARG A 446 10.24 3.47 24.98
CA ARG A 446 8.94 3.10 25.55
C ARG A 446 8.92 1.64 26.00
N ASN A 447 9.28 0.72 25.11
CA ASN A 447 9.17 -0.71 25.36
C ASN A 447 10.22 -1.24 26.36
N ARG A 448 11.33 -0.51 26.57
CA ARG A 448 12.35 -0.79 27.61
C ARG A 448 12.25 0.09 28.84
N ASN A 449 11.20 0.90 28.97
CA ASN A 449 10.98 1.80 30.10
C ASN A 449 12.21 2.68 30.40
N MET A 450 12.66 3.47 29.43
CA MET A 450 13.89 4.29 29.49
C MET A 450 13.59 5.79 29.67
N PRO A 451 13.21 6.27 30.87
CA PRO A 451 12.85 7.67 31.08
C PRO A 451 14.00 8.66 30.92
N HIS A 452 15.25 8.21 31.11
CA HIS A 452 16.44 9.05 30.92
C HIS A 452 16.62 9.47 29.46
N TRP A 453 16.36 8.57 28.50
CA TRP A 453 16.42 8.88 27.08
C TRP A 453 15.36 9.92 26.71
N VAL A 454 14.12 9.73 27.15
CA VAL A 454 13.02 10.68 26.89
C VAL A 454 13.34 12.06 27.44
N ARG A 455 13.90 12.16 28.66
CA ARG A 455 14.34 13.44 29.26
C ARG A 455 15.40 14.13 28.41
N GLY A 456 16.38 13.37 27.90
CA GLY A 456 17.44 13.90 27.03
C GLY A 456 16.91 14.47 25.71
N GLN A 457 15.84 13.91 25.16
CA GLN A 457 15.29 14.35 23.87
C GLN A 457 14.34 15.55 23.95
N ARG A 458 13.83 15.91 25.14
CA ARG A 458 12.85 17.02 25.26
C ARG A 458 13.38 18.36 24.74
N ALA A 459 14.66 18.64 24.96
CA ALA A 459 15.28 19.89 24.52
C ALA A 459 15.38 19.98 22.98
N ASN A 460 15.49 18.83 22.31
CA ASN A 460 15.63 18.75 20.86
C ASN A 460 14.28 18.73 20.11
N MET A 461 13.16 18.68 20.83
CA MET A 461 11.84 18.47 20.26
C MET A 461 11.43 19.53 19.22
N SER A 462 11.93 20.77 19.33
CA SER A 462 11.69 21.84 18.34
C SER A 462 12.36 21.60 16.99
N HIS A 463 13.38 20.73 16.92
CA HIS A 463 14.10 20.39 15.69
C HIS A 463 13.61 19.09 15.04
N LEU A 464 12.66 18.40 15.69
CA LEU A 464 12.13 17.14 15.21
C LEU A 464 11.01 17.35 14.19
N SER A 465 10.92 16.42 13.23
CA SER A 465 9.77 16.36 12.31
C SER A 465 8.46 16.09 13.08
N PRO A 466 7.29 16.43 12.53
CA PRO A 466 6.00 16.14 13.17
C PRO A 466 5.84 14.66 13.57
N TRP A 467 6.28 13.72 12.73
CA TRP A 467 6.26 12.28 13.02
C TRP A 467 7.14 11.90 14.21
N ASP A 468 8.36 12.46 14.29
CA ASP A 468 9.29 12.19 15.39
C ASP A 468 8.81 12.83 16.70
N ARG A 469 8.22 14.03 16.64
CA ARG A 469 7.63 14.71 17.79
C ARG A 469 6.50 13.89 18.39
N ARG A 470 5.58 13.39 17.58
CA ARG A 470 4.48 12.51 18.02
C ARG A 470 5.03 11.24 18.67
N SER A 471 6.07 10.65 18.10
CA SER A 471 6.71 9.45 18.64
C SER A 471 7.38 9.72 20.00
N LEU A 472 8.06 10.86 20.13
CA LEU A 472 8.65 11.31 21.40
C LEU A 472 7.56 11.56 22.46
N ILE A 473 6.45 12.22 22.10
CA ILE A 473 5.28 12.42 22.98
C ILE A 473 4.77 11.07 23.50
N TYR A 474 4.58 10.10 22.60
CA TYR A 474 4.09 8.78 22.98
C TYR A 474 5.07 8.01 23.87
N SER A 475 6.39 8.13 23.63
CA SER A 475 7.40 7.57 24.53
C SER A 475 7.35 8.16 25.94
N GLY A 476 6.76 9.35 26.12
CA GLY A 476 6.52 10.00 27.42
C GLY A 476 5.76 9.15 28.44
N LEU A 477 5.06 8.10 28.00
CA LEU A 477 4.42 7.14 28.89
C LEU A 477 5.36 6.47 29.90
N VAL A 478 6.68 6.50 29.69
CA VAL A 478 7.67 5.98 30.67
C VAL A 478 7.96 6.93 31.84
N LEU A 479 7.52 8.19 31.78
CA LEU A 479 7.81 9.21 32.80
C LEU A 479 6.94 9.03 34.05
N SER A 480 7.09 9.85 35.09
CA SER A 480 6.06 9.90 36.14
C SER A 480 4.82 10.66 35.65
N LYS A 481 3.63 10.42 36.24
CA LYS A 481 2.37 11.09 35.83
C LYS A 481 2.47 12.62 35.91
N ALA A 482 2.99 13.14 37.02
CA ALA A 482 3.17 14.59 37.21
C ALA A 482 4.16 15.20 36.21
N GLU A 483 5.29 14.51 35.97
CA GLU A 483 6.31 14.95 35.01
C GLU A 483 5.77 14.96 33.57
N LEU A 484 5.06 13.90 33.17
CA LEU A 484 4.44 13.82 31.85
C LEU A 484 3.45 14.96 31.63
N ASN A 485 2.52 15.16 32.57
CA ASN A 485 1.49 16.19 32.43
C ASN A 485 2.07 17.59 32.35
N SER A 486 3.08 17.90 33.19
CA SER A 486 3.78 19.18 33.14
C SER A 486 4.44 19.42 31.78
N TRP A 487 5.12 18.41 31.24
CA TRP A 487 5.77 18.51 29.94
C TRP A 487 4.76 18.65 28.80
N LEU A 488 3.73 17.80 28.74
CA LEU A 488 2.71 17.84 27.68
C LEU A 488 1.93 19.16 27.67
N ASN A 489 1.67 19.77 28.84
CA ASN A 489 1.06 21.11 28.92
C ASN A 489 1.91 22.19 28.23
N SER A 490 3.24 22.06 28.27
CA SER A 490 4.14 22.98 27.57
C SER A 490 4.13 22.72 26.06
N VAL A 491 4.13 21.44 25.66
CA VAL A 491 4.12 21.05 24.24
C VAL A 491 2.82 21.49 23.57
N GLU A 492 1.68 21.20 24.19
CA GLU A 492 0.35 21.50 23.65
C GLU A 492 0.17 23.00 23.35
N LYS A 493 0.67 23.89 24.22
CA LYS A 493 0.64 25.34 24.01
C LYS A 493 1.46 25.81 22.80
N SER A 494 2.47 25.04 22.42
CA SER A 494 3.38 25.37 21.31
C SER A 494 2.99 24.69 19.99
N SER A 495 2.05 23.75 20.01
CA SER A 495 1.76 22.90 18.85
C SER A 495 0.55 23.38 18.07
N ALA A 496 0.77 23.67 16.78
CA ALA A 496 -0.30 23.94 15.82
C ALA A 496 -0.74 22.69 15.03
N ASN A 497 -0.03 21.55 15.16
CA ASN A 497 -0.33 20.34 14.42
C ASN A 497 -1.47 19.56 15.10
N PHE A 498 -2.56 19.34 14.38
CA PHE A 498 -3.77 18.71 14.92
C PHE A 498 -3.55 17.26 15.38
N THR A 499 -2.86 16.44 14.57
CA THR A 499 -2.53 15.05 14.92
C THR A 499 -1.66 14.98 16.18
N GLU A 500 -0.75 15.93 16.36
CA GLU A 500 0.04 16.06 17.59
C GLU A 500 -0.83 16.39 18.81
N GLN A 501 -1.79 17.32 18.69
CA GLN A 501 -2.74 17.62 19.76
C GLN A 501 -3.58 16.39 20.16
N MET A 502 -4.06 15.61 19.17
CA MET A 502 -4.78 14.36 19.45
C MET A 502 -3.87 13.34 20.15
N THR A 503 -2.60 13.25 19.73
CA THR A 503 -1.60 12.40 20.38
C THR A 503 -1.38 12.79 21.83
N ILE A 504 -1.27 14.09 22.14
CA ILE A 504 -1.13 14.58 23.52
C ILE A 504 -2.33 14.19 24.38
N LYS A 505 -3.56 14.40 23.88
CA LYS A 505 -4.80 14.06 24.59
C LYS A 505 -4.88 12.55 24.88
N TRP A 506 -4.58 11.74 23.88
CA TRP A 506 -4.57 10.28 24.00
C TRP A 506 -3.50 9.79 24.98
N VAL A 507 -2.27 10.30 24.90
CA VAL A 507 -1.19 9.90 25.82
C VAL A 507 -1.52 10.25 27.27
N ARG A 508 -2.22 11.37 27.53
CA ARG A 508 -2.71 11.70 28.87
C ARG A 508 -3.77 10.72 29.38
N SER A 509 -4.66 10.23 28.50
CA SER A 509 -5.73 9.31 28.93
C SER A 509 -5.24 7.91 29.27
N LEU A 510 -4.07 7.50 28.75
CA LEU A 510 -3.44 6.22 29.05
C LEU A 510 -2.76 6.14 30.43
N LYS A 511 -2.71 7.23 31.22
CA LYS A 511 -1.87 7.32 32.43
C LYS A 511 -2.53 7.87 33.68
#